data_AF-A0A7R6PUK9-F1
#
_entry.id   AF-A0A7R6PUK9-F1
#
_cell.length_a   1.000
_cell.length_b   1.000
_cell.length_c   1.000
_cell.angle_alpha   90.00
_cell.angle_beta   90.00
_cell.angle_gamma   90.00
#
_symmetry.space_group_name_H-M   'P 1'
#
loop_
_entity.id
_entity.type
_entity.pdbx_description
1 polymer ?
#
loop_
_entity_poly.entity_id
_entity_poly.type
_entity_poly.pdbx_seq_one_letter_code
_entity_poly.pdbx_strand_id
1 'polypeptide(L)'
;MAANNGSYLNVLLAGFEGSTLHTLEYFFQSQRSGKKFKLVDSLLRADWVIYNADQPQPKDLLQDHLENKIGLPAIVISIKELQWNNSVTLCKPFSVKDLESSITQLFNDVIDKNKREITPIIIETNSSVTSSLIAEPAEPAEPAEPAEPAEPAEPAEPAEPAEPAEPKSNVTTLRVVKRNTFNIKRRLIKKHLLLRMLTNRR
;
A
#
# COMPACT_ATOMS: atom_id res chain seq x y z
N MET A 1 2.16 -33.48 12.93
CA MET A 1 1.71 -32.88 11.65
C MET A 1 0.45 -32.09 11.93
N ALA A 2 0.59 -30.80 12.28
CA ALA A 2 -0.54 -29.94 12.60
C ALA A 2 -1.11 -29.35 11.30
N ALA A 3 -2.38 -29.61 11.04
CA ALA A 3 -3.14 -28.97 9.98
C ALA A 3 -3.29 -27.48 10.29
N ASN A 4 -2.53 -26.62 9.59
CA ASN A 4 -2.77 -25.18 9.66
C ASN A 4 -4.07 -24.87 8.93
N ASN A 5 -5.04 -24.35 9.69
CA ASN A 5 -6.39 -23.98 9.28
C ASN A 5 -6.43 -23.27 7.92
N GLY A 6 -7.27 -23.79 7.02
CA GLY A 6 -7.55 -23.28 5.67
C GLY A 6 -8.25 -21.92 5.67
N SER A 7 -7.57 -20.89 6.17
CA SER A 7 -7.96 -19.49 6.03
C SER A 7 -7.39 -18.95 4.71
N TYR A 8 -8.28 -18.48 3.85
CA TYR A 8 -7.91 -17.79 2.61
C TYR A 8 -7.30 -16.44 2.98
N LEU A 9 -6.27 -16.03 2.25
CA LEU A 9 -5.79 -14.66 2.29
C LEU A 9 -6.48 -13.83 1.21
N ASN A 10 -7.04 -12.72 1.62
CA ASN A 10 -7.82 -11.86 0.76
C ASN A 10 -6.90 -10.95 -0.05
N VAL A 11 -7.08 -10.96 -1.36
CA VAL A 11 -6.31 -10.15 -2.30
C VAL A 11 -7.21 -9.11 -2.94
N LEU A 12 -6.72 -7.87 -3.01
CA LEU A 12 -7.34 -6.79 -3.76
C LEU A 12 -6.54 -6.52 -5.04
N LEU A 13 -7.23 -6.29 -6.15
CA LEU A 13 -6.63 -5.77 -7.37
C LEU A 13 -6.88 -4.26 -7.44
N ALA A 14 -5.82 -3.46 -7.50
CA ALA A 14 -5.90 -2.00 -7.46
C ALA A 14 -5.28 -1.37 -8.71
N GLY A 15 -6.02 -0.48 -9.37
CA GLY A 15 -5.55 0.25 -10.55
C GLY A 15 -5.59 -0.56 -11.86
N PHE A 16 -6.36 -1.64 -11.91
CA PHE A 16 -6.56 -2.44 -13.12
C PHE A 16 -7.95 -2.22 -13.70
N GLU A 17 -8.03 -2.16 -15.02
CA GLU A 17 -9.28 -2.03 -15.77
C GLU A 17 -9.22 -2.94 -17.02
N GLY A 18 -10.37 -3.16 -17.66
CA GLY A 18 -10.44 -3.86 -18.95
C GLY A 18 -9.89 -5.29 -18.92
N SER A 19 -9.20 -5.68 -19.98
CA SER A 19 -8.75 -7.07 -20.19
C SER A 19 -7.76 -7.55 -19.12
N THR A 20 -6.83 -6.69 -18.68
CA THR A 20 -5.84 -7.06 -17.66
C THR A 20 -6.50 -7.42 -16.33
N LEU A 21 -7.54 -6.67 -15.93
CA LEU A 21 -8.32 -7.00 -14.73
C LEU A 21 -8.93 -8.40 -14.85
N HIS A 22 -9.64 -8.68 -15.94
CA HIS A 22 -10.28 -9.97 -16.16
C HIS A 22 -9.27 -11.13 -16.23
N THR A 23 -8.08 -10.91 -16.81
CA THR A 23 -7.01 -11.92 -16.83
C THR A 23 -6.52 -12.25 -15.42
N LEU A 24 -6.31 -11.23 -14.58
CA LEU A 24 -5.90 -11.44 -13.19
C LEU A 24 -7.03 -12.09 -12.37
N GLU A 25 -8.27 -11.67 -12.57
CA GLU A 25 -9.44 -12.30 -11.94
C GLU A 25 -9.54 -13.77 -12.31
N TYR A 26 -9.40 -14.09 -13.59
CA TYR A 26 -9.38 -15.46 -14.07
C TYR A 26 -8.22 -16.24 -13.47
N PHE A 27 -7.02 -15.67 -13.37
CA PHE A 27 -5.88 -16.31 -12.70
C PHE A 27 -6.22 -16.73 -11.25
N PHE A 28 -6.82 -15.83 -10.46
CA PHE A 28 -7.20 -16.15 -9.07
C PHE A 28 -8.41 -17.09 -8.96
N GLN A 29 -9.26 -17.17 -9.98
CA GLN A 29 -10.40 -18.09 -10.03
C GLN A 29 -10.06 -19.49 -10.58
N SER A 30 -9.09 -19.58 -11.50
CA SER A 30 -8.77 -20.78 -12.30
C SER A 30 -7.73 -21.71 -11.67
N GLN A 31 -6.95 -21.22 -10.69
CA GLN A 31 -6.00 -22.04 -9.96
C GLN A 31 -6.72 -23.20 -9.25
N ARG A 32 -6.59 -24.42 -9.81
CA ARG A 32 -7.05 -25.70 -9.23
C ARG A 32 -6.41 -26.03 -7.87
N SER A 33 -5.45 -25.22 -7.41
CA SER A 33 -5.08 -25.10 -6.00
C SER A 33 -6.22 -24.45 -5.22
N GLY A 34 -7.27 -25.21 -4.96
CA GLY A 34 -8.33 -24.75 -4.06
C GLY A 34 -7.72 -24.21 -2.76
N LYS A 35 -8.11 -22.97 -2.41
CA LYS A 35 -8.11 -22.43 -1.04
C LYS A 35 -6.94 -21.60 -0.49
N LYS A 36 -6.13 -20.92 -1.30
CA LYS A 36 -5.10 -19.99 -0.76
C LYS A 36 -5.50 -18.52 -0.79
N PHE A 37 -6.06 -18.03 -1.89
CA PHE A 37 -6.38 -16.61 -2.05
C PHE A 37 -7.84 -16.39 -2.43
N LYS A 38 -8.43 -15.32 -1.92
CA LYS A 38 -9.80 -14.90 -2.24
C LYS A 38 -9.79 -13.46 -2.73
N LEU A 39 -10.36 -13.21 -3.90
CA LEU A 39 -10.55 -11.85 -4.39
C LEU A 39 -11.58 -11.11 -3.53
N VAL A 40 -11.23 -9.88 -3.16
CA VAL A 40 -12.12 -8.95 -2.46
C VAL A 40 -12.17 -7.62 -3.20
N ASP A 41 -13.29 -6.92 -3.04
CA ASP A 41 -13.60 -5.63 -3.66
C ASP A 41 -13.29 -4.43 -2.75
N SER A 42 -12.78 -4.67 -1.53
CA SER A 42 -12.67 -3.66 -0.49
C SER A 42 -11.39 -3.82 0.29
N LEU A 43 -10.68 -2.69 0.47
CA LEU A 43 -9.46 -2.59 1.25
C LEU A 43 -9.63 -3.11 2.69
N LEU A 44 -10.80 -2.92 3.30
CA LEU A 44 -11.09 -3.37 4.67
C LEU A 44 -11.12 -4.89 4.85
N ARG A 45 -11.26 -5.60 3.73
CA ARG A 45 -11.32 -7.06 3.67
C ARG A 45 -10.04 -7.65 3.10
N ALA A 46 -9.13 -6.84 2.57
CA ALA A 46 -7.92 -7.29 1.92
C ALA A 46 -6.79 -7.48 2.93
N ASP A 47 -6.01 -8.53 2.73
CA ASP A 47 -4.81 -8.83 3.52
C ASP A 47 -3.54 -8.37 2.77
N TRP A 48 -3.58 -8.33 1.44
CA TRP A 48 -2.52 -7.82 0.56
C TRP A 48 -3.12 -7.34 -0.78
N VAL A 49 -2.30 -6.67 -1.59
CA VAL A 49 -2.76 -6.03 -2.83
C VAL A 49 -1.87 -6.39 -4.03
N ILE A 50 -2.46 -6.48 -5.21
CA ILE A 50 -1.73 -6.32 -6.47
C ILE A 50 -2.05 -4.93 -6.97
N TYR A 51 -1.02 -4.12 -7.18
CA TYR A 51 -1.14 -2.70 -7.49
C TYR A 51 -0.53 -2.41 -8.87
N ASN A 52 -1.33 -1.89 -9.79
CA ASN A 52 -0.82 -1.40 -11.07
C ASN A 52 -0.15 -0.04 -10.86
N ALA A 53 1.16 0.06 -11.04
CA ALA A 53 1.86 1.34 -10.95
C ALA A 53 1.91 2.10 -12.28
N ASP A 54 1.43 1.53 -13.38
CA ASP A 54 1.44 2.20 -14.70
C ASP A 54 0.10 2.87 -15.00
N GLN A 55 -0.29 3.76 -14.09
CA GLN A 55 -1.48 4.59 -14.22
C GLN A 55 -1.07 6.01 -14.65
N PRO A 56 -1.98 6.85 -15.19
CA PRO A 56 -1.68 8.21 -15.65
C PRO A 56 -1.49 9.20 -14.48
N GLN A 57 -0.65 8.84 -13.51
CA GLN A 57 -0.25 9.67 -12.39
C GLN A 57 1.27 9.52 -12.14
N PRO A 58 1.93 10.54 -11.59
CA PRO A 58 3.33 10.46 -11.16
C PRO A 58 3.59 9.30 -10.20
N LYS A 59 4.77 8.69 -10.31
CA LYS A 59 5.16 7.54 -9.47
C LYS A 59 5.16 7.88 -7.98
N ASP A 60 5.55 9.10 -7.61
CA ASP A 60 5.55 9.53 -6.20
C ASP A 60 4.13 9.58 -5.61
N LEU A 61 3.13 10.00 -6.40
CA LEU A 61 1.73 10.01 -5.97
C LEU A 61 1.15 8.60 -5.88
N LEU A 62 1.55 7.71 -6.77
CA LEU A 62 1.15 6.31 -6.74
C LEU A 62 1.81 5.57 -5.56
N GLN A 63 3.07 5.88 -5.27
CA GLN A 63 3.79 5.38 -4.12
C GLN A 63 3.14 5.87 -2.82
N ASP A 64 2.88 7.16 -2.67
CA ASP A 64 2.13 7.71 -1.53
C ASP A 64 0.76 7.04 -1.37
N HIS A 65 0.05 6.84 -2.49
CA HIS A 65 -1.23 6.15 -2.45
C HIS A 65 -1.09 4.71 -1.95
N LEU A 66 -0.09 3.97 -2.40
CA LEU A 66 0.14 2.61 -1.95
C LEU A 66 0.56 2.55 -0.48
N GLU A 67 1.54 3.36 -0.09
CA GLU A 67 2.15 3.30 1.24
C GLU A 67 1.24 3.91 2.32
N ASN A 68 0.62 5.07 2.03
CA ASN A 68 -0.11 5.84 3.04
C ASN A 68 -1.63 5.64 2.99
N LYS A 69 -2.21 5.34 1.82
CA LYS A 69 -3.67 5.12 1.70
C LYS A 69 -4.06 3.65 1.73
N ILE A 70 -3.33 2.79 1.03
CA ILE A 70 -3.57 1.35 1.03
C ILE A 70 -2.90 0.70 2.24
N GLY A 71 -1.60 0.91 2.43
CA GLY A 71 -0.84 0.44 3.60
C GLY A 71 -0.81 -1.08 3.77
N LEU A 72 -0.96 -1.84 2.67
CA LEU A 72 -0.91 -3.30 2.67
C LEU A 72 0.32 -3.79 1.91
N PRO A 73 0.84 -5.00 2.24
CA PRO A 73 1.88 -5.65 1.44
C PRO A 73 1.43 -5.77 -0.01
N ALA A 74 2.32 -5.45 -0.95
CA ALA A 74 1.94 -5.26 -2.34
C ALA A 74 2.83 -5.99 -3.34
N ILE A 75 2.23 -6.60 -4.36
CA ILE A 75 2.92 -6.81 -5.62
C ILE A 75 2.68 -5.57 -6.48
N VAL A 76 3.75 -4.88 -6.85
CA VAL A 76 3.69 -3.67 -7.67
C VAL A 76 4.00 -4.06 -9.10
N ILE A 77 2.99 -4.00 -9.97
CA ILE A 77 3.19 -4.29 -11.38
C ILE A 77 3.54 -3.00 -12.12
N SER A 78 4.71 -2.95 -12.76
CA SER A 78 5.15 -1.77 -13.51
C SER A 78 5.99 -2.10 -14.74
N ILE A 79 6.10 -1.15 -15.68
CA ILE A 79 7.10 -1.21 -16.77
C ILE A 79 8.53 -0.87 -16.30
N LYS A 80 8.67 -0.26 -15.11
CA LYS A 80 9.96 0.12 -14.53
C LYS A 80 10.21 -0.69 -13.26
N GLU A 81 11.47 -0.93 -12.96
CA GLU A 81 11.85 -1.44 -11.65
C GLU A 81 11.60 -0.36 -10.59
N LEU A 82 10.85 -0.72 -9.54
CA LEU A 82 10.45 0.19 -8.47
C LEU A 82 10.86 -0.41 -7.13
N GLN A 83 11.39 0.42 -6.23
CA GLN A 83 11.82 -0.01 -4.90
C GLN A 83 10.93 0.68 -3.87
N TRP A 84 9.66 0.28 -3.82
CA TRP A 84 8.67 0.84 -2.91
C TRP A 84 8.58 0.01 -1.63
N ASN A 85 8.26 0.66 -0.52
CA ASN A 85 8.25 -0.01 0.77
C ASN A 85 7.16 -1.07 0.85
N ASN A 86 7.42 -2.13 1.61
CA ASN A 86 6.45 -3.20 1.87
C ASN A 86 5.91 -3.83 0.57
N SER A 87 6.76 -3.91 -0.46
CA SER A 87 6.34 -4.37 -1.79
C SER A 87 7.37 -5.25 -2.49
N VAL A 88 6.91 -5.99 -3.50
CA VAL A 88 7.72 -6.72 -4.47
C VAL A 88 7.33 -6.23 -5.86
N THR A 89 8.29 -5.80 -6.66
CA THR A 89 8.04 -5.34 -8.03
C THR A 89 7.98 -6.50 -9.02
N LEU A 90 6.97 -6.49 -9.87
CA LEU A 90 6.80 -7.39 -11.01
C LEU A 90 6.82 -6.59 -12.30
N CYS A 91 7.95 -6.67 -13.02
CA CYS A 91 8.14 -5.92 -14.25
C CYS A 91 7.34 -6.50 -15.43
N LYS A 92 6.76 -5.63 -16.26
CA LYS A 92 6.10 -6.01 -17.53
C LYS A 92 7.14 -6.11 -18.67
N PRO A 93 6.97 -7.05 -19.62
CA PRO A 93 5.99 -8.14 -19.64
C PRO A 93 6.37 -9.25 -18.63
N PHE A 94 5.37 -9.98 -18.13
CA PHE A 94 5.57 -11.09 -17.21
C PHE A 94 4.67 -12.29 -17.57
N SER A 95 5.11 -13.48 -17.18
CA SER A 95 4.37 -14.73 -17.30
C SER A 95 3.59 -15.07 -16.02
N VAL A 96 2.73 -16.08 -16.11
CA VAL A 96 2.03 -16.64 -14.92
C VAL A 96 3.03 -17.12 -13.87
N LYS A 97 4.14 -17.74 -14.31
CA LYS A 97 5.19 -18.24 -13.40
C LYS A 97 5.89 -17.10 -12.66
N ASP A 98 6.08 -15.96 -13.31
CA ASP A 98 6.69 -14.78 -12.70
C ASP A 98 5.77 -14.17 -11.64
N LEU A 99 4.46 -14.13 -11.91
CA LEU A 99 3.45 -13.71 -10.93
C LEU A 99 3.44 -14.66 -9.71
N GLU A 100 3.43 -15.98 -9.93
CA GLU A 100 3.48 -16.97 -8.85
C GLU A 100 4.76 -16.86 -8.00
N SER A 101 5.90 -16.61 -8.67
CA SER A 101 7.19 -16.39 -8.00
C SER A 101 7.17 -15.12 -7.15
N SER A 102 6.59 -14.04 -7.68
CA SER A 102 6.45 -12.76 -6.99
C SER A 102 5.52 -12.86 -5.77
N ILE A 103 4.43 -13.62 -5.88
CA ILE A 103 3.57 -13.95 -4.73
C ILE A 103 4.40 -14.66 -3.67
N THR A 104 5.12 -15.72 -4.05
CA THR A 104 5.96 -16.49 -3.11
C THR A 104 6.99 -15.59 -2.42
N GLN A 105 7.64 -14.70 -3.17
CA GLN A 105 8.59 -13.73 -2.64
C GLN A 105 7.95 -12.76 -1.64
N LEU A 106 6.81 -12.15 -1.99
CA LEU A 106 6.08 -11.24 -1.09
C LEU A 106 5.76 -11.91 0.25
N PHE A 107 5.31 -13.17 0.19
CA PHE A 107 4.95 -13.91 1.38
C PHE A 107 6.15 -14.21 2.28
N ASN A 108 7.26 -14.65 1.70
CA ASN A 108 8.47 -14.97 2.45
C ASN A 108 9.19 -13.74 3.00
N ASP A 109 9.29 -12.68 2.19
CA ASP A 109 10.15 -11.54 2.48
C ASP A 109 9.46 -10.41 3.21
N VAL A 110 8.15 -10.24 3.01
CA VAL A 110 7.42 -9.10 3.57
C VAL A 110 6.45 -9.59 4.62
N ILE A 111 5.57 -10.52 4.28
CA ILE A 111 4.47 -10.92 5.17
C ILE A 111 4.98 -11.76 6.35
N ASP A 112 5.80 -12.78 6.08
CA ASP A 112 6.29 -13.68 7.13
C ASP A 112 7.44 -13.08 7.95
N LYS A 113 8.29 -12.20 7.39
CA LYS A 113 9.31 -11.46 8.17
C LYS A 113 8.66 -10.53 9.19
N ASN A 114 7.68 -9.73 8.78
CA ASN A 114 6.93 -8.85 9.68
C ASN A 114 6.25 -9.63 10.81
N LYS A 115 5.80 -10.88 10.56
CA LYS A 115 5.21 -11.73 11.59
C LYS A 115 6.22 -12.23 12.62
N ARG A 116 7.49 -12.45 12.23
CA ARG A 116 8.55 -12.94 13.12
C ARG A 116 9.11 -11.84 14.02
N GLU A 117 9.24 -10.62 13.51
CA GLU A 117 9.69 -9.45 14.27
C GLU A 117 8.68 -8.97 15.34
N ILE A 118 7.42 -9.43 15.26
CA ILE A 118 6.35 -9.07 16.22
C ILE A 118 6.17 -10.17 17.31
N THR A 119 7.10 -11.11 17.47
CA THR A 119 7.04 -12.06 18.60
C THR A 119 7.29 -11.35 19.94
N PRO A 120 6.44 -11.51 20.96
CA PRO A 120 6.63 -10.84 22.24
C PRO A 120 7.83 -11.45 22.96
N ILE A 121 8.75 -10.59 23.43
CA ILE A 121 9.80 -10.94 24.38
C ILE A 121 9.11 -11.52 25.62
N ILE A 122 9.09 -12.84 25.77
CA ILE A 122 8.70 -13.49 27.02
C ILE A 122 9.93 -13.44 27.93
N ILE A 123 9.94 -12.48 28.86
CA ILE A 123 10.91 -12.44 29.94
C ILE A 123 10.45 -13.48 30.97
N GLU A 124 10.91 -14.72 30.83
CA GLU A 124 10.93 -15.65 31.96
C GLU A 124 12.13 -15.26 32.84
N THR A 125 11.84 -14.42 33.84
CA THR A 125 12.76 -14.17 34.94
C THR A 125 12.92 -15.48 35.71
N ASN A 126 14.09 -16.12 35.59
CA ASN A 126 14.74 -16.77 36.73
C ASN A 126 16.23 -17.01 36.44
N SER A 127 17.02 -16.28 37.21
CA SER A 127 18.40 -16.57 37.62
C SER A 127 19.56 -15.98 36.81
N SER A 128 20.38 -15.27 37.58
CA SER A 128 21.77 -14.84 37.36
C SER A 128 21.99 -13.54 36.60
N VAL A 129 22.02 -12.47 37.39
CA VAL A 129 22.59 -11.16 37.09
C VAL A 129 24.10 -11.30 36.90
N THR A 130 24.62 -10.86 35.75
CA THR A 130 25.80 -9.98 35.71
C THR A 130 25.66 -9.04 34.52
N SER A 131 25.13 -7.85 34.82
CA SER A 131 25.20 -6.63 34.02
C SER A 131 26.62 -6.34 33.55
N SER A 132 26.80 -6.06 32.25
CA SER A 132 27.82 -5.11 31.80
C SER A 132 27.53 -4.60 30.38
N LEU A 133 27.09 -3.34 30.35
CA LEU A 133 27.13 -2.35 29.25
C LEU A 133 26.19 -2.53 28.06
N ILE A 134 24.93 -2.14 28.29
CA ILE A 134 24.09 -1.50 27.28
C ILE A 134 24.74 -0.14 26.97
N ALA A 135 25.26 0.02 25.76
CA ALA A 135 25.53 1.35 25.22
C ALA A 135 24.18 1.93 24.76
N GLU A 136 23.70 2.98 25.43
CA GLU A 136 22.56 3.76 24.96
C GLU A 136 22.84 4.28 23.54
N PRO A 137 21.91 4.16 22.60
CA PRO A 137 22.07 4.81 21.29
C PRO A 137 22.05 6.32 21.50
N ALA A 138 23.07 7.01 21.01
CA ALA A 138 23.14 8.46 21.03
C ALA A 138 21.90 9.06 20.34
N GLU A 139 21.30 10.07 20.95
CA GLU A 139 20.19 10.80 20.36
C GLU A 139 20.59 11.34 18.97
N PRO A 140 19.76 11.17 17.94
CA PRO A 140 20.07 11.66 16.61
C PRO A 140 20.13 13.19 16.64
N ALA A 141 21.20 13.76 16.06
CA ALA A 141 21.34 15.20 15.92
C ALA A 141 20.15 15.78 15.14
N GLU A 142 19.63 16.92 15.60
CA GLU A 142 18.54 17.62 14.92
C GLU A 142 18.93 17.94 13.46
N PRO A 143 18.02 17.70 12.50
CA PRO A 143 18.31 17.97 11.11
C PRO A 143 18.50 19.48 10.89
N ALA A 144 19.51 19.84 10.10
CA ALA A 144 19.73 21.23 9.69
C ALA A 144 18.50 21.77 8.93
N GLU A 145 18.15 23.02 9.20
CA GLU A 145 17.05 23.68 8.50
C GLU A 145 17.32 23.73 6.99
N PRO A 146 16.31 23.46 6.15
CA PRO A 146 16.47 23.50 4.71
C PRO A 146 16.72 24.94 4.24
N ALA A 147 17.62 25.09 3.26
CA ALA A 147 17.84 26.38 2.61
C ALA A 147 16.55 26.87 1.93
N GLU A 148 16.31 28.18 1.98
CA GLU A 148 15.16 28.79 1.32
C GLU A 148 15.25 28.58 -0.20
N PRO A 149 14.12 28.25 -0.86
CA PRO A 149 14.09 28.07 -2.31
C PRO A 149 14.33 29.41 -3.02
N ALA A 150 15.08 29.36 -4.12
CA ALA A 150 15.25 30.52 -4.99
C ALA A 150 13.90 30.97 -5.57
N GLU A 151 13.72 32.28 -5.73
CA GLU A 151 12.51 32.83 -6.33
C GLU A 151 12.35 32.34 -7.78
N PRO A 152 11.13 31.94 -8.19
CA PRO A 152 10.86 31.53 -9.56
C PRO A 152 10.98 32.71 -10.52
N ALA A 153 11.50 32.45 -11.72
CA ALA A 153 11.49 33.43 -12.79
C ALA A 153 10.06 33.81 -13.17
N GLU A 154 9.85 35.09 -13.52
CA GLU A 154 8.54 35.58 -13.96
C GLU A 154 8.08 34.84 -15.23
N PRO A 155 6.79 34.46 -15.31
CA PRO A 155 6.24 33.82 -16.49
C PRO A 155 6.18 34.81 -17.66
N ALA A 156 6.44 34.32 -18.87
CA ALA A 156 6.20 35.09 -20.09
C ALA A 156 4.70 35.42 -20.24
N GLU A 157 4.41 36.60 -20.79
CA GLU A 157 3.03 37.02 -21.05
C GLU A 157 2.30 36.04 -21.98
N PRO A 158 1.06 35.66 -21.67
CA PRO A 158 0.28 34.78 -22.52
C PRO A 158 -0.14 35.49 -23.80
N ALA A 159 -0.14 34.75 -24.91
CA ALA A 159 -0.74 35.21 -26.16
C ALA A 159 -2.25 35.44 -25.99
N GLU A 160 -2.80 36.45 -26.65
CA GLU A 160 -4.23 36.77 -26.59
C GLU A 160 -5.09 35.60 -27.10
N PRO A 161 -6.17 35.23 -26.39
CA PRO A 161 -7.05 34.16 -26.80
C PRO A 161 -7.94 34.60 -27.97
N ALA A 162 -8.20 33.68 -28.90
CA ALA A 162 -9.22 33.86 -29.92
C ALA A 162 -10.63 33.92 -29.29
N GLU A 163 -11.52 34.74 -29.86
CA GLU A 163 -12.88 34.96 -29.34
C GLU A 163 -13.71 33.66 -29.33
N PRO A 164 -14.43 33.35 -28.23
CA PRO A 164 -15.25 32.16 -28.12
C PRO A 164 -16.62 32.33 -28.79
N ALA A 165 -17.11 31.26 -29.45
CA ALA A 165 -18.48 31.17 -29.92
C ALA A 165 -19.47 30.89 -28.78
N GLU A 166 -20.61 31.60 -28.76
CA GLU A 166 -21.62 31.58 -27.69
C GLU A 166 -22.34 30.22 -27.53
N PRO A 167 -22.39 29.66 -26.31
CA PRO A 167 -23.37 28.65 -25.93
C PRO A 167 -24.40 29.18 -24.92
N LYS A 168 -25.68 28.86 -25.18
CA LYS A 168 -26.84 29.20 -24.35
C LYS A 168 -26.81 28.48 -22.99
N SER A 169 -27.09 29.26 -21.94
CA SER A 169 -27.28 28.90 -20.52
C SER A 169 -28.22 27.69 -20.32
N ASN A 170 -28.09 26.83 -19.31
CA ASN A 170 -28.11 27.15 -17.87
C ASN A 170 -27.80 25.87 -17.07
N VAL A 171 -26.84 25.86 -16.12
CA VAL A 171 -26.94 25.04 -14.89
C VAL A 171 -26.17 25.71 -13.74
N THR A 172 -26.93 25.98 -12.67
CA THR A 172 -26.53 26.44 -11.33
C THR A 172 -25.44 25.57 -10.68
N THR A 173 -24.35 26.16 -10.20
CA THR A 173 -23.33 25.49 -9.38
C THR A 173 -23.63 25.61 -7.89
N LEU A 174 -23.84 24.47 -7.20
CA LEU A 174 -23.82 24.38 -5.74
C LEU A 174 -22.38 24.23 -5.24
N ARG A 175 -21.95 25.16 -4.39
CA ARG A 175 -20.65 25.17 -3.72
C ARG A 175 -20.63 24.12 -2.59
N VAL A 176 -19.99 22.97 -2.82
CA VAL A 176 -19.76 21.96 -1.78
C VAL A 176 -18.42 22.24 -1.08
N VAL A 177 -18.48 22.79 0.14
CA VAL A 177 -17.34 22.87 1.05
C VAL A 177 -17.08 21.49 1.65
N LYS A 178 -16.02 20.79 1.19
CA LYS A 178 -15.59 19.51 1.76
C LYS A 178 -14.96 19.73 3.14
N ARG A 179 -15.70 19.41 4.20
CA ARG A 179 -15.17 19.37 5.57
C ARG A 179 -14.24 18.16 5.77
N ASN A 180 -13.21 18.38 6.58
CA ASN A 180 -12.07 17.50 6.84
C ASN A 180 -12.46 16.20 7.59
N THR A 181 -12.86 15.17 6.83
CA THR A 181 -13.25 13.83 7.34
C THR A 181 -12.05 12.87 7.52
N PHE A 182 -10.83 13.32 7.19
CA PHE A 182 -9.62 12.50 7.13
C PHE A 182 -9.17 11.97 8.50
N ASN A 183 -9.23 12.79 9.54
CA ASN A 183 -8.75 12.43 10.87
C ASN A 183 -9.65 11.41 11.60
N ILE A 184 -10.94 11.38 11.28
CA ILE A 184 -11.91 10.44 11.89
C ILE A 184 -11.68 9.02 11.34
N LYS A 185 -11.42 8.89 10.02
CA LYS A 185 -11.17 7.59 9.39
C LYS A 185 -9.88 6.92 9.89
N ARG A 186 -8.79 7.68 10.08
CA ARG A 186 -7.50 7.16 10.57
C ARG A 186 -7.59 6.53 11.96
N ARG A 187 -8.34 7.16 12.88
CA ARG A 187 -8.56 6.62 14.24
C ARG A 187 -9.43 5.37 14.23
N LEU A 188 -10.43 5.32 13.35
CA LEU A 188 -11.36 4.19 13.26
C LEU A 188 -10.69 2.93 12.70
N ILE A 189 -9.86 3.07 11.66
CA ILE A 189 -9.15 1.95 11.02
C ILE A 189 -8.09 1.38 11.96
N LYS A 190 -7.26 2.23 12.60
CA LYS A 190 -6.27 1.76 13.59
C LYS A 190 -6.94 1.06 14.77
N LYS A 191 -8.05 1.60 15.29
CA LYS A 191 -8.79 0.99 16.40
C LYS A 191 -9.41 -0.35 16.00
N HIS A 192 -9.97 -0.45 14.80
CA HIS A 192 -10.59 -1.69 14.29
C HIS A 192 -9.56 -2.80 14.04
N LEU A 193 -8.39 -2.45 13.48
CA LEU A 193 -7.29 -3.38 13.28
C LEU A 193 -6.76 -3.92 14.63
N LEU A 194 -6.60 -3.04 15.62
CA LEU A 194 -6.19 -3.44 16.98
C LEU A 194 -7.22 -4.36 17.65
N LEU A 195 -8.52 -4.01 17.55
CA LEU A 195 -9.62 -4.81 18.12
C LEU A 195 -9.66 -6.22 17.51
N ARG A 196 -9.49 -6.34 16.19
CA ARG A 196 -9.44 -7.64 15.51
C ARG A 196 -8.24 -8.49 15.92
N MET A 197 -7.08 -7.87 16.14
CA MET A 197 -5.89 -8.58 16.63
C MET A 197 -6.06 -9.08 18.07
N LEU A 198 -6.87 -8.40 18.89
CA LEU A 198 -7.18 -8.82 20.26
C LEU A 198 -8.24 -9.92 20.33
N THR A 199 -9.23 -9.92 19.42
CA THR A 199 -10.32 -10.92 19.43
C THR A 199 -9.93 -12.28 18.83
N ASN A 200 -8.85 -12.37 18.06
CA ASN A 200 -8.38 -13.62 17.43
C ASN A 200 -7.37 -14.41 18.31
N ARG A 201 -7.22 -14.05 19.60
CA ARG A 201 -6.34 -14.71 20.58
C ARG A 201 -7.10 -15.59 21.60
N ARG A 202 -8.19 -16.24 21.21
CA ARG A 202 -8.84 -17.28 22.03
C ARG A 202 -8.96 -18.58 21.26
#